data_AF-C5IFM2-F1
#
_entry.id   AF-C5IFM2-F1
#
_cell.length_a   1.000
_cell.length_b   1.000
_cell.length_c   1.000
_cell.angle_alpha   90.00
_cell.angle_beta   90.00
_cell.angle_gamma   90.00
#
_symmetry.space_group_name_H-M   'P 1'
#
loop_
_entity.id
_entity.type
_entity.pdbx_description
1 polymer ?
#
loop_
_entity_poly.entity_id
_entity_poly.type
_entity_poly.pdbx_seq_one_letter_code
_entity_poly.pdbx_strand_id
1 'polypeptide(L)'
;MLAQLTILLSLGVLCSPAPTTTYSCCYKVYTILEEITSHLESTAATAGLSSVPMDIRDKTCLRNNLKTFIESLKTNGTEEESGIVFQLNRVHECERLFSNITPTPQVPDKECRTAQVSREKFKEALKTFFIYLSDVLPEEKDCI
;
A
#
# COMPACT_ATOMS: atom_id res chain seq x y z
N MET A 1 -65.44 24.66 4.42
CA MET A 1 -64.59 24.57 3.21
C MET A 1 -63.72 25.83 3.22
N LEU A 2 -62.40 25.85 3.38
CA LEU A 2 -61.30 24.89 3.39
C LEU A 2 -60.33 25.32 4.52
N ALA A 3 -59.70 24.34 5.16
CA ALA A 3 -58.48 24.56 5.94
C ALA A 3 -57.31 24.84 4.98
N GLN A 4 -56.44 25.80 5.31
CA GLN A 4 -55.13 25.92 4.67
C GLN A 4 -54.06 25.91 5.75
N LEU A 5 -53.50 24.71 5.95
CA LEU A 5 -52.21 24.52 6.63
C LEU A 5 -51.12 25.08 5.71
N THR A 6 -50.43 26.13 6.14
CA THR A 6 -49.11 26.48 5.62
C THR A 6 -48.06 25.68 6.37
N ILE A 7 -47.64 24.55 5.80
CA ILE A 7 -46.47 23.79 6.25
C ILE A 7 -45.24 24.54 5.74
N LEU A 8 -44.49 25.15 6.67
CA LEU A 8 -43.12 25.61 6.43
C LEU A 8 -42.24 24.39 6.18
N LEU A 9 -41.99 24.09 4.90
CA LEU A 9 -40.91 23.20 4.50
C LEU A 9 -39.59 23.87 4.90
N SER A 10 -39.05 23.44 6.04
CA SER A 10 -37.65 23.66 6.37
C SER A 10 -36.82 23.12 5.21
N LEU A 11 -36.14 24.02 4.51
CA LEU A 11 -35.00 23.69 3.67
C LEU A 11 -33.90 23.14 4.58
N GLY A 12 -34.05 21.87 4.96
CA GLY A 12 -32.96 21.05 5.42
C GLY A 12 -32.01 20.89 4.25
N VAL A 13 -31.14 21.88 4.06
CA VAL A 13 -29.91 21.68 3.32
C VAL A 13 -29.15 20.66 4.15
N LEU A 14 -29.36 19.38 3.84
CA LEU A 14 -28.46 18.31 4.19
C LEU A 14 -27.16 18.66 3.48
N CYS A 15 -26.36 19.53 4.09
CA CYS A 15 -24.93 19.55 3.88
C CYS A 15 -24.44 18.18 4.32
N SER A 16 -24.56 17.18 3.44
CA SER A 16 -23.69 16.03 3.50
C SER A 16 -22.29 16.61 3.57
N PRO A 17 -21.52 16.37 4.64
CA PRO A 17 -20.13 16.76 4.62
C PRO A 17 -19.56 16.13 3.34
N ALA A 18 -19.02 16.97 2.45
CA ALA A 18 -18.19 16.48 1.37
C ALA A 18 -17.22 15.49 2.02
N PRO A 19 -16.98 14.30 1.43
CA PRO A 19 -16.04 13.36 2.01
C PRO A 19 -14.75 14.14 2.22
N THR A 20 -14.43 14.42 3.48
CA THR A 20 -13.12 14.88 3.85
C THR A 20 -12.22 13.76 3.39
N THR A 21 -11.52 13.98 2.29
CA THR A 21 -10.36 13.18 1.92
C THR A 21 -9.42 13.29 3.10
N THR A 22 -9.53 12.35 4.03
CA THR A 22 -8.53 12.14 5.06
C THR A 22 -7.30 11.75 4.29
N TYR A 23 -6.43 12.72 4.01
CA TYR A 23 -5.12 12.43 3.47
C TYR A 23 -4.46 11.51 4.49
N SER A 24 -4.34 10.22 4.16
CA SER A 24 -3.52 9.31 4.94
C SER A 24 -2.11 9.87 4.85
N CYS A 25 -1.67 10.53 5.92
CA CYS A 25 -0.33 11.07 5.99
C CYS A 25 0.64 9.90 5.82
N CYS A 26 1.41 9.96 4.75
CA CYS A 26 2.45 9.00 4.40
C CYS A 26 3.70 9.22 5.25
N TYR A 27 3.51 9.32 6.56
CA TYR A 27 4.54 9.67 7.50
C TYR A 27 5.37 8.43 7.83
N LYS A 28 6.71 8.58 7.82
CA LYS A 28 7.69 7.55 8.19
C LYS A 28 7.73 6.36 7.23
N VAL A 29 7.38 6.52 5.96
CA VAL A 29 7.50 5.39 5.01
C VAL A 29 8.95 4.91 4.95
N TYR A 30 9.90 5.83 4.81
CA TYR A 30 11.32 5.49 4.79
C TYR A 30 11.77 4.76 6.05
N THR A 31 11.40 5.26 7.23
CA THR A 31 11.73 4.60 8.51
C THR A 31 11.14 3.20 8.60
N ILE A 32 9.89 3.01 8.17
CA ILE A 32 9.24 1.69 8.11
C ILE A 32 10.04 0.75 7.20
N LEU A 33 10.44 1.20 6.00
CA LEU A 33 11.20 0.36 5.06
C LEU A 33 12.58 -0.01 5.60
N GLU A 34 13.27 0.92 6.27
CA GLU A 34 14.56 0.67 6.92
C GLU A 34 14.45 -0.32 8.08
N GLU A 35 13.48 -0.12 8.98
CA GLU A 35 13.22 -1.01 10.13
C GLU A 35 12.94 -2.45 9.65
N ILE A 36 12.09 -2.62 8.64
CA ILE A 36 11.77 -3.94 8.09
C ILE A 36 12.99 -4.56 7.42
N THR A 37 13.77 -3.78 6.67
CA THR A 37 14.99 -4.28 6.00
C THR A 37 15.98 -4.86 7.00
N SER A 38 16.23 -4.13 8.10
CA SER A 38 17.07 -4.58 9.21
C SER A 38 16.51 -5.84 9.87
N HIS A 39 15.19 -5.90 10.10
CA HIS A 39 14.56 -7.08 10.69
C HIS A 39 14.71 -8.33 9.80
N LEU A 40 14.53 -8.21 8.48
CA LEU A 40 14.62 -9.33 7.53
C LEU A 40 16.03 -9.95 7.47
N GLU A 41 17.07 -9.19 7.80
CA GLU A 41 18.46 -9.66 7.91
C GLU A 41 18.70 -10.56 9.11
N SER A 42 17.95 -10.33 10.18
CA SER A 42 18.12 -11.04 11.45
C SER A 42 17.35 -12.36 11.53
N THR A 43 16.28 -12.53 10.73
CA THR A 43 15.43 -13.72 10.77
C THR A 43 16.01 -14.89 9.98
N ALA A 44 16.01 -16.09 10.57
CA ALA A 44 16.36 -17.32 9.85
C ALA A 44 15.39 -17.60 8.69
N ALA A 45 15.87 -18.31 7.66
CA ALA A 45 15.02 -18.73 6.55
C ALA A 45 14.12 -19.90 6.99
N THR A 46 12.82 -19.73 6.80
CA THR A 46 11.83 -20.80 6.96
C THR A 46 11.64 -21.55 5.63
N ALA A 47 11.40 -22.85 5.71
CA ALA A 47 11.10 -23.65 4.52
C ALA A 47 9.73 -23.23 3.95
N GLY A 48 9.68 -22.94 2.66
CA GLY A 48 8.44 -22.57 1.97
C GLY A 48 8.69 -21.84 0.66
N LEU A 49 7.70 -21.88 -0.23
CA LEU A 49 7.65 -21.03 -1.41
C LEU A 49 6.92 -19.74 -1.09
N SER A 50 7.44 -18.62 -1.58
CA SER A 50 6.87 -17.30 -1.38
C SER A 50 6.69 -16.61 -2.74
N SER A 51 5.63 -15.82 -2.86
CA SER A 51 5.31 -15.12 -4.10
C SER A 51 6.09 -13.82 -4.17
N VAL A 52 6.74 -13.58 -5.31
CA VAL A 52 7.43 -12.31 -5.61
C VAL A 52 6.95 -11.74 -6.93
N PRO A 53 6.91 -10.41 -7.10
CA PRO A 53 6.70 -9.79 -8.40
C PRO A 53 7.86 -10.10 -9.36
N MET A 54 7.54 -10.38 -10.62
CA MET A 54 8.58 -10.53 -11.65
C MET A 54 9.15 -9.17 -12.09
N ASP A 55 8.29 -8.15 -12.13
CA ASP A 55 8.60 -6.83 -12.66
C ASP A 55 8.66 -5.80 -11.52
N ILE A 56 9.63 -5.97 -10.60
CA ILE A 56 9.78 -5.19 -9.35
C ILE A 56 9.89 -3.67 -9.61
N ARG A 57 10.59 -3.29 -10.69
CA ARG A 57 10.87 -1.89 -11.06
C ARG A 57 9.79 -1.24 -11.94
N ASP A 58 8.70 -1.94 -12.20
CA ASP A 58 7.62 -1.40 -13.00
C ASP A 58 6.74 -0.46 -12.18
N LYS A 59 6.79 0.83 -12.52
CA LYS A 59 6.01 1.87 -11.83
C LYS A 59 4.51 1.59 -11.88
N THR A 60 3.99 0.99 -12.94
CA THR A 60 2.55 0.68 -13.06
C THR A 60 2.12 -0.45 -12.14
N CYS A 61 3.05 -1.27 -11.65
CA CYS A 61 2.79 -2.40 -10.76
C CYS A 61 3.17 -2.15 -9.30
N LEU A 62 3.73 -0.98 -8.95
CA LEU A 62 4.23 -0.67 -7.60
C LEU A 62 3.26 -1.05 -6.47
N ARG A 63 1.99 -0.66 -6.57
CA ARG A 63 0.96 -1.00 -5.56
C ARG A 63 0.71 -2.50 -5.48
N ASN A 64 0.57 -3.15 -6.64
CA ASN A 64 0.37 -4.60 -6.72
C ASN A 64 1.58 -5.37 -6.20
N ASN A 65 2.80 -4.90 -6.50
CA ASN A 65 4.05 -5.48 -6.04
C ASN A 65 4.12 -5.47 -4.51
N LEU A 66 3.84 -4.33 -3.88
CA LEU A 66 3.78 -4.23 -2.42
C LEU A 66 2.71 -5.18 -1.83
N LYS A 67 1.53 -5.23 -2.45
CA LYS A 67 0.47 -6.16 -2.04
C LYS A 67 0.91 -7.62 -2.12
N THR A 68 1.60 -8.03 -3.19
CA THR A 68 2.13 -9.40 -3.33
C THR A 68 3.06 -9.76 -2.17
N PHE A 69 3.96 -8.86 -1.78
CA PHE A 69 4.86 -9.10 -0.64
C PHE A 69 4.08 -9.21 0.68
N ILE A 70 3.09 -8.33 0.91
CA ILE A 70 2.23 -8.39 2.10
C ILE A 70 1.50 -9.73 2.20
N GLU A 71 0.86 -10.18 1.12
CA GLU A 71 0.09 -11.44 1.12
C GLU A 71 1.01 -12.67 1.29
N SER A 72 2.22 -12.63 0.71
CA SER A 72 3.21 -13.69 0.91
C SER A 72 3.71 -13.75 2.36
N LEU A 73 3.87 -12.61 3.03
CA LEU A 73 4.20 -12.55 4.46
C LEU A 73 3.04 -13.05 5.34
N LYS A 74 1.78 -12.77 4.97
CA LYS A 74 0.62 -13.30 5.71
C LYS A 74 0.52 -14.82 5.63
N THR A 75 0.83 -15.39 4.47
CA THR A 75 0.64 -16.82 4.20
C THR A 75 1.80 -17.66 4.76
N ASN A 76 3.04 -17.18 4.60
CA ASN A 76 4.26 -17.94 4.88
C ASN A 76 5.21 -17.25 5.86
N GLY A 77 4.74 -16.19 6.52
CA GLY A 77 5.55 -15.46 7.50
C GLY A 77 5.51 -16.09 8.89
N THR A 78 6.45 -15.66 9.73
CA THR A 78 6.50 -15.99 11.15
C THR A 78 5.59 -15.06 11.95
N GLU A 79 5.36 -15.39 13.22
CA GLU A 79 4.64 -14.51 14.15
C GLU A 79 5.34 -13.14 14.30
N GLU A 80 6.68 -13.12 14.29
CA GLU A 80 7.48 -11.89 14.33
C GLU A 80 7.22 -11.00 13.09
N GLU A 81 7.01 -11.61 11.93
CA GLU A 81 6.72 -10.92 10.68
C GLU A 81 5.27 -10.42 10.57
N SER A 82 4.39 -10.77 11.52
CA SER A 82 3.04 -10.20 11.59
C SER A 82 3.07 -8.68 11.84
N GLY A 83 4.04 -8.21 12.63
CA GLY A 83 4.28 -6.77 12.85
C GLY A 83 4.72 -6.07 11.57
N ILE A 84 5.53 -6.74 10.74
CA ILE A 84 5.95 -6.25 9.42
C ILE A 84 4.74 -6.09 8.50
N VAL A 85 3.85 -7.10 8.46
CA VAL A 85 2.60 -7.03 7.68
C VAL A 85 1.77 -5.81 8.08
N PHE A 86 1.62 -5.54 9.38
CA PHE A 86 0.89 -4.37 9.85
C PHE A 86 1.50 -3.07 9.31
N GLN A 87 2.82 -2.89 9.43
CA GLN A 87 3.46 -1.68 8.95
C GLN A 87 3.42 -1.52 7.42
N LEU A 88 3.60 -2.60 6.66
CA LEU A 88 3.50 -2.55 5.20
C LEU A 88 2.09 -2.24 4.71
N ASN A 89 1.04 -2.65 5.42
CA ASN A 89 -0.32 -2.23 5.09
C ASN A 89 -0.48 -0.71 5.22
N ARG A 90 0.14 -0.07 6.21
CA ARG A 90 0.13 1.40 6.33
C ARG A 90 0.84 2.08 5.16
N VAL A 91 1.94 1.51 4.68
CA VAL A 91 2.62 1.98 3.45
C VAL A 91 1.72 1.79 2.23
N HIS A 92 1.02 0.66 2.12
CA HIS A 92 0.11 0.37 1.02
C HIS A 92 -1.14 1.28 0.99
N GLU A 93 -1.57 1.81 2.13
CA GLU A 93 -2.67 2.78 2.25
C GLU A 93 -2.26 4.22 1.93
N CYS A 94 -0.97 4.50 1.77
CA CYS A 94 -0.48 5.82 1.40
C CYS A 94 -0.77 6.13 -0.09
N GLU A 95 -1.88 6.80 -0.37
CA GLU A 95 -2.26 7.15 -1.75
C GLU A 95 -1.24 8.05 -2.45
N ARG A 96 -0.58 8.98 -1.72
CA ARG A 96 0.42 9.89 -2.32
C ARG A 96 1.64 9.16 -2.89
N LEU A 97 1.98 8.00 -2.34
CA LEU A 97 3.07 7.16 -2.81
C LEU A 97 2.74 6.50 -4.15
N PHE A 98 1.45 6.37 -4.47
CA PHE A 98 0.96 5.82 -5.73
C PHE A 98 0.32 6.88 -6.66
N SER A 99 0.16 8.14 -6.22
CA SER A 99 -0.62 9.14 -6.95
C SER A 99 0.03 9.67 -8.23
N ASN A 100 1.37 9.67 -8.31
CA ASN A 100 2.11 10.04 -9.53
C ASN A 100 2.24 8.87 -10.52
N ILE A 101 1.79 7.68 -10.11
CA ILE A 101 1.42 6.63 -11.05
C ILE A 101 0.04 7.06 -11.52
N THR A 102 0.02 7.97 -12.49
CA THR A 102 -1.20 8.28 -13.23
C THR A 102 -1.86 6.93 -13.56
N PRO A 103 -3.20 6.81 -13.55
CA PRO A 103 -3.85 5.79 -14.36
C PRO A 103 -3.52 6.17 -15.81
N THR A 104 -2.28 5.91 -16.22
CA THR A 104 -1.96 5.52 -17.57
C THR A 104 -3.04 4.49 -17.84
N PRO A 105 -3.95 4.72 -18.81
CA PRO A 105 -5.11 3.86 -19.01
C PRO A 105 -4.57 2.46 -18.87
N GLN A 106 -5.04 1.73 -17.84
CA GLN A 106 -4.54 0.39 -17.56
C GLN A 106 -4.46 -0.25 -18.91
N VAL A 107 -3.24 -0.52 -19.40
CA VAL A 107 -3.12 -1.29 -20.62
C VAL A 107 -3.87 -2.54 -20.21
N PRO A 108 -5.05 -2.84 -20.80
CA PRO A 108 -6.00 -3.78 -20.20
C PRO A 108 -5.38 -5.16 -19.95
N ASP A 109 -4.23 -5.40 -20.58
CA ASP A 109 -3.48 -6.65 -20.61
C ASP A 109 -2.13 -6.61 -19.86
N LYS A 110 -1.74 -5.54 -19.17
CA LYS A 110 -0.48 -5.57 -18.38
C LYS A 110 -0.73 -6.18 -17.00
N GLU A 111 -0.76 -7.50 -16.97
CA GLU A 111 -0.82 -8.27 -15.73
C GLU A 111 0.48 -8.11 -14.94
N CYS A 112 0.38 -7.69 -13.67
CA CYS A 112 1.52 -7.65 -12.76
C CYS A 112 1.87 -9.07 -12.33
N ARG A 113 2.74 -9.72 -13.11
CA ARG A 113 3.07 -11.15 -12.94
C ARG A 113 3.84 -11.41 -11.66
N THR A 114 3.61 -12.59 -11.11
CA THR A 114 4.28 -13.09 -9.92
C THR A 114 4.95 -14.43 -10.19
N ALA A 115 5.95 -14.78 -9.39
CA ALA A 115 6.64 -16.06 -9.42
C ALA A 115 6.79 -16.61 -8.01
N GLN A 116 6.79 -17.94 -7.89
CA GLN A 116 7.09 -18.63 -6.64
C GLN A 116 8.59 -18.83 -6.49
N VAL A 117 9.17 -18.44 -5.37
CA VAL A 117 10.60 -18.52 -5.09
C VAL A 117 10.87 -19.02 -3.67
N SER A 118 12.12 -19.39 -3.38
CA SER A 118 12.53 -19.74 -2.01
C SER A 118 12.46 -18.53 -1.09
N ARG A 119 12.47 -18.78 0.23
CA ARG A 119 12.40 -17.72 1.24
C ARG A 119 13.56 -16.73 1.15
N GLU A 120 14.76 -17.19 0.83
CA GLU A 120 15.95 -16.36 0.67
C GLU A 120 15.77 -15.39 -0.51
N LYS A 121 15.33 -15.92 -1.65
CA LYS A 121 15.03 -15.10 -2.84
C LYS A 121 13.89 -14.12 -2.59
N PHE A 122 12.90 -14.52 -1.80
CA PHE A 122 11.82 -13.62 -1.38
C PHE A 122 12.37 -12.44 -0.58
N LYS A 123 13.24 -12.68 0.42
CA LYS A 123 13.86 -11.62 1.22
C LYS A 123 14.70 -10.68 0.35
N GLU A 124 15.50 -11.24 -0.57
CA GLU A 124 16.32 -10.46 -1.50
C GLU A 124 15.45 -9.59 -2.42
N ALA A 125 14.37 -10.16 -2.97
CA ALA A 125 13.42 -9.43 -3.81
C ALA A 125 12.70 -8.31 -3.03
N LEU A 126 12.30 -8.58 -1.79
CA LEU A 126 11.65 -7.59 -0.92
C LEU A 126 12.58 -6.42 -0.59
N LYS A 127 13.84 -6.69 -0.24
CA LYS A 127 14.86 -5.65 -0.04
C LYS A 127 15.09 -4.82 -1.30
N THR A 128 15.23 -5.50 -2.44
CA THR A 128 15.41 -4.83 -3.73
C THR A 128 14.22 -3.93 -4.06
N PHE A 129 13.01 -4.39 -3.75
CA PHE A 129 11.79 -3.61 -3.91
C PHE A 129 11.78 -2.39 -2.98
N PHE A 130 12.20 -2.52 -1.71
CA PHE A 130 12.27 -1.39 -0.79
C PHE A 130 13.30 -0.33 -1.20
N ILE A 131 14.48 -0.74 -1.68
CA ILE A 131 15.47 0.18 -2.26
C ILE A 131 14.84 0.94 -3.42
N TYR A 132 14.22 0.21 -4.35
CA TYR A 132 13.55 0.82 -5.50
C TYR A 132 12.41 1.76 -5.07
N LEU A 133 11.63 1.35 -4.08
CA LEU A 133 10.53 2.14 -3.56
C LEU A 133 11.08 3.47 -3.04
N SER A 134 12.07 3.44 -2.14
CA SER A 134 12.77 4.62 -1.63
C SER A 134 13.34 5.53 -2.72
N ASP A 135 13.88 4.98 -3.82
CA ASP A 135 14.39 5.77 -4.94
C ASP A 135 13.31 6.53 -5.71
N VAL A 136 12.09 5.99 -5.76
CA VAL A 136 10.97 6.57 -6.52
C VAL A 136 9.98 7.34 -5.64
N LEU A 137 10.10 7.25 -4.32
CA LEU A 137 9.29 8.01 -3.40
C LEU A 137 9.63 9.50 -3.53
N PRO A 138 8.62 10.39 -3.62
CA PRO A 138 8.87 11.80 -3.43
C PRO A 138 9.43 12.03 -2.02
N GLU A 139 10.36 12.96 -1.86
CA GLU A 139 10.83 13.37 -0.53
C GLU A 139 9.63 13.65 0.39
N GLU A 140 9.67 13.13 1.63
CA GLU A 140 8.66 13.42 2.65
C GLU A 140 8.65 14.93 2.90
N LYS A 141 7.72 15.65 2.27
CA LYS A 141 7.36 16.99 2.72
C LYS A 141 6.44 16.82 3.91
N ASP A 142 6.80 17.48 5.01
CA ASP A 142 6.05 17.47 6.26
C ASP A 142 4.55 17.55 5.97
N CYS A 143 3.81 16.56 6.48
CA CYS A 143 2.36 16.60 6.44
C CYS A 143 1.92 17.68 7.45
N ILE A 144 1.68 18.89 6.95
CA ILE A 144 1.06 20.00 7.71
C ILE A 144 -0.44 19.76 7.82
#